data_AF-A0A1J5SH86-F1
#
_entry.id   AF-A0A1J5SH86-F1
#
_cell.length_a   1.000
_cell.length_b   1.000
_cell.length_c   1.000
_cell.angle_alpha   90.00
_cell.angle_beta   90.00
_cell.angle_gamma   90.00
#
_symmetry.space_group_name_H-M   'P 1'
#
loop_
_entity.id
_entity.type
_entity.pdbx_description
1 polymer ?
#
loop_
_entity_poly.entity_id
_entity_poly.type
_entity_poly.pdbx_seq_one_letter_code
_entity_poly.pdbx_strand_id
1 'polypeptide(L)'
;MVIDRQLQEKIFLPAMNTLPTGAKGFTLIEVLVTLLIVSIGIFSILAVITVSLQLNSSSVYRTIAAQQAYAMAEALRANPSALGTINSSLAVTFAAPGTGGTSTTCWNGTGCTRNFYVATTLDAWNKQLAAVLPSGTGTVCLDSSPYDGTPTNWACDGATNPLAPYVVKVCWNESRIAASSSVSVTGGAAGGGTSATGGMLCTYTSL
;
A
#
# COMPACT_ATOMS: atom_id res chain seq x y z
N MET A 1 -16.62 -87.39 17.80
CA MET A 1 -17.57 -87.10 16.71
C MET A 1 -17.09 -85.81 16.07
N VAL A 2 -16.06 -85.82 15.22
CA VAL A 2 -15.97 -86.46 13.89
C VAL A 2 -17.25 -86.22 13.12
N ILE A 3 -17.26 -85.19 12.25
CA ILE A 3 -17.97 -84.96 10.97
C ILE A 3 -17.50 -83.55 10.53
N ASP A 4 -17.01 -83.20 9.35
CA ASP A 4 -16.74 -83.93 8.12
C ASP A 4 -15.57 -83.22 7.43
N ARG A 5 -14.76 -84.02 6.75
CA ARG A 5 -13.65 -83.62 5.90
C ARG A 5 -14.12 -83.96 4.49
N GLN A 6 -14.87 -83.13 3.78
CA GLN A 6 -15.09 -83.24 2.32
C GLN A 6 -15.66 -81.93 1.72
N LEU A 7 -14.80 -80.97 1.43
CA LEU A 7 -15.02 -80.00 0.35
C LEU A 7 -13.66 -79.66 -0.28
N GLN A 8 -13.07 -80.68 -0.89
CA GLN A 8 -12.34 -80.55 -2.17
C GLN A 8 -13.31 -79.89 -3.16
N GLU A 9 -12.96 -79.07 -4.14
CA GLU A 9 -11.71 -78.77 -4.81
C GLU A 9 -12.03 -77.60 -5.76
N LYS A 10 -11.01 -76.88 -6.23
CA LYS A 10 -11.01 -76.15 -7.50
C LYS A 10 -11.95 -74.95 -7.65
N ILE A 11 -11.54 -73.81 -7.10
CA ILE A 11 -11.53 -72.60 -7.92
C ILE A 11 -10.08 -72.20 -8.12
N PHE A 12 -9.67 -72.40 -9.37
CA PHE A 12 -8.46 -71.95 -10.01
C PHE A 12 -8.17 -70.50 -9.61
N LEU A 13 -7.23 -70.28 -8.68
CA LEU A 13 -6.51 -69.01 -8.64
C LEU A 13 -5.64 -68.99 -9.90
N PRO A 14 -5.82 -68.04 -10.84
CA PRO A 14 -4.85 -67.88 -11.90
C PRO A 14 -3.50 -67.56 -11.22
N ALA A 15 -2.45 -68.23 -11.68
CA ALA A 15 -1.09 -67.93 -11.27
C ALA A 15 -0.87 -66.41 -11.33
N MET A 16 -0.51 -65.81 -10.19
CA MET A 16 0.02 -64.46 -10.16
C MET A 16 1.37 -64.52 -10.87
N ASN A 17 1.36 -64.35 -12.19
CA ASN A 17 2.54 -63.95 -12.92
C ASN A 17 2.94 -62.58 -12.37
N THR A 18 3.91 -62.56 -11.46
CA THR A 18 4.70 -61.36 -11.19
C THR A 18 5.37 -60.98 -12.49
N LEU A 19 4.71 -60.12 -13.27
CA LEU A 19 5.29 -59.52 -14.45
C LEU A 19 6.63 -58.93 -14.01
N PRO A 20 7.75 -59.28 -14.66
CA PRO A 20 9.02 -58.69 -14.33
C PRO A 20 8.91 -57.19 -14.56
N THR A 21 8.86 -56.42 -13.47
CA THR A 21 9.05 -54.98 -13.51
C THR A 21 10.51 -54.77 -13.89
N GLY A 22 10.77 -54.71 -15.20
CA GLY A 22 12.09 -54.43 -15.74
C GLY A 22 12.54 -53.07 -15.23
N ALA A 23 13.36 -53.07 -14.18
CA ALA A 23 14.09 -51.89 -13.75
C ALA A 23 15.13 -51.58 -14.82
N LYS A 24 14.70 -50.85 -15.86
CA LYS A 24 15.60 -50.27 -16.85
C LYS A 24 16.39 -49.19 -16.13
N GLY A 25 17.71 -49.36 -16.04
CA GLY A 25 18.60 -48.37 -15.44
C GLY A 25 18.48 -47.02 -16.15
N PHE A 26 18.70 -45.94 -15.39
CA PHE A 26 18.67 -44.58 -15.92
C PHE A 26 19.70 -44.38 -17.03
N THR A 27 19.27 -43.80 -18.14
CA THR A 27 20.19 -43.40 -19.20
C THR A 27 20.85 -42.07 -18.83
N LEU A 28 22.12 -41.85 -19.20
CA LEU A 28 22.83 -40.59 -18.91
C LEU A 28 22.10 -39.37 -19.51
N ILE A 29 21.48 -39.54 -20.68
CA ILE A 29 20.70 -38.50 -21.35
C ILE A 29 19.43 -38.11 -20.58
N GLU A 30 18.79 -39.06 -19.91
CA GLU A 30 17.58 -38.82 -19.10
C GLU A 30 17.91 -37.96 -17.87
N VAL A 31 19.04 -38.21 -17.21
CA VAL A 31 19.52 -37.38 -16.10
C VAL A 31 19.89 -35.97 -16.58
N LEU A 32 20.48 -35.85 -17.77
CA LEU A 32 20.87 -34.55 -18.32
C LEU A 32 19.65 -33.68 -18.69
N VAL A 33 18.62 -34.28 -19.27
CA VAL A 33 17.36 -33.58 -19.60
C VAL A 33 16.56 -33.23 -18.35
N THR A 34 16.53 -34.10 -17.33
CA THR A 34 15.85 -33.77 -16.06
C THR A 34 16.52 -32.61 -15.34
N LEU A 35 17.86 -32.57 -15.27
CA LEU A 35 18.59 -31.43 -14.72
C LEU A 35 18.34 -30.14 -15.52
N LEU A 36 18.25 -30.23 -16.86
CA LEU A 36 17.90 -29.09 -17.70
C LEU A 36 16.51 -28.54 -17.35
N ILE A 37 15.50 -29.40 -17.28
CA ILE A 37 14.12 -28.98 -16.96
C ILE A 37 14.02 -28.41 -15.54
N VAL A 38 14.66 -29.07 -14.57
CA VAL A 38 14.68 -28.61 -13.16
C VAL A 38 15.37 -27.26 -13.04
N SER A 39 16.50 -27.06 -13.73
CA SER A 39 17.19 -25.77 -13.68
C SER A 39 16.31 -24.63 -14.21
N ILE A 40 15.66 -24.82 -15.37
CA ILE A 40 14.72 -23.85 -15.94
C ILE A 40 13.56 -23.59 -14.96
N GLY A 41 13.01 -24.63 -14.34
CA GLY A 41 11.92 -24.50 -13.37
C GLY A 41 12.29 -23.64 -12.15
N ILE A 42 13.49 -23.81 -11.60
CA ILE A 42 13.95 -23.02 -10.45
C ILE A 42 14.20 -21.56 -10.85
N PHE A 43 14.77 -21.31 -12.04
CA PHE A 43 14.94 -19.95 -12.56
C PHE A 43 13.61 -19.22 -12.75
N SER A 44 12.56 -19.92 -13.21
CA SER A 44 11.22 -19.34 -13.33
C SER A 44 10.64 -18.92 -11.97
N ILE A 45 10.80 -19.73 -10.93
CA ILE A 45 10.31 -19.42 -9.58
C ILE A 45 11.04 -18.20 -9.00
N LEU A 46 12.35 -18.11 -9.19
CA LEU A 46 13.15 -16.98 -8.69
C LEU A 46 12.69 -15.65 -9.30
N ALA A 47 12.36 -15.63 -10.59
CA ALA A 47 11.83 -14.46 -11.27
C ALA A 47 10.46 -14.02 -10.69
N VAL A 48 9.62 -14.96 -10.28
CA VAL A 48 8.33 -14.62 -9.64
C VAL A 48 8.56 -14.07 -8.23
N ILE A 49 9.45 -14.68 -7.44
CA ILE A 49 9.74 -14.24 -6.07
C ILE A 49 10.24 -12.79 -6.04
N THR A 50 11.12 -12.39 -6.97
CA THR A 50 11.63 -11.01 -7.01
C THR A 50 10.52 -9.98 -7.25
N VAL A 51 9.59 -10.28 -8.16
CA VAL A 51 8.41 -9.44 -8.42
C VAL A 51 7.49 -9.41 -7.20
N SER A 52 7.25 -10.56 -6.55
CA SER A 52 6.43 -10.63 -5.34
C SER A 52 6.96 -9.74 -4.22
N LEU A 53 8.28 -9.68 -4.02
CA LEU A 53 8.90 -8.79 -3.03
C LEU A 53 8.69 -7.30 -3.36
N GLN A 54 8.82 -6.92 -4.63
CA GLN A 54 8.57 -5.55 -5.06
C GLN A 54 7.11 -5.13 -4.84
N LEU A 55 6.17 -6.00 -5.19
CA LEU A 55 4.73 -5.76 -5.00
C LEU A 55 4.37 -5.68 -3.51
N ASN A 56 4.98 -6.53 -2.66
CA ASN A 56 4.79 -6.46 -1.21
C ASN A 56 5.23 -5.10 -0.65
N SER A 57 6.41 -4.62 -1.07
CA SER A 57 6.92 -3.31 -0.65
C SER A 57 6.01 -2.14 -1.06
N SER A 58 5.43 -2.16 -2.28
CA SER A 58 4.43 -1.15 -2.70
C SER A 58 3.18 -1.21 -1.83
N SER A 59 2.66 -2.41 -1.58
CA SER A 59 1.47 -2.59 -0.74
C SER A 59 1.69 -2.03 0.65
N VAL A 60 2.85 -2.26 1.27
CA VAL A 60 3.19 -1.73 2.59
C VAL A 60 3.18 -0.20 2.60
N TYR A 61 3.81 0.45 1.61
CA TYR A 61 3.83 1.92 1.55
C TYR A 61 2.45 2.53 1.33
N ARG A 62 1.62 1.92 0.48
CA ARG A 62 0.21 2.33 0.31
C ARG A 62 -0.58 2.22 1.62
N THR A 63 -0.39 1.12 2.37
CA THR A 63 -1.04 0.94 3.67
C THR A 63 -0.57 1.99 4.68
N ILE A 64 0.73 2.24 4.78
CA ILE A 64 1.29 3.26 5.69
C ILE A 64 0.78 4.66 5.31
N ALA A 65 0.77 5.01 4.02
CA ALA A 65 0.27 6.29 3.55
C ALA A 65 -1.22 6.49 3.88
N ALA A 66 -2.05 5.47 3.66
CA ALA A 66 -3.47 5.50 4.01
C ALA A 66 -3.67 5.63 5.53
N GLN A 67 -2.96 4.84 6.34
CA GLN A 67 -3.03 4.93 7.81
C GLN A 67 -2.66 6.33 8.29
N GLN A 68 -1.62 6.93 7.71
CA GLN A 68 -1.17 8.24 8.12
C GLN A 68 -2.09 9.37 7.64
N ALA A 69 -2.74 9.22 6.48
CA ALA A 69 -3.81 10.12 6.04
C ALA A 69 -5.03 10.05 6.97
N TYR A 70 -5.48 8.84 7.34
CA TYR A 70 -6.58 8.65 8.28
C TYR A 70 -6.27 9.17 9.68
N ALA A 71 -5.06 8.92 10.20
CA ALA A 71 -4.64 9.45 11.49
C ALA A 71 -4.67 11.00 11.51
N MET A 72 -4.25 11.64 10.42
CA MET A 72 -4.35 13.09 10.28
C MET A 72 -5.81 13.54 10.18
N ALA A 73 -6.63 12.87 9.38
CA ALA A 73 -8.06 13.18 9.29
C ALA A 73 -8.74 13.07 10.67
N GLU A 74 -8.42 12.05 11.46
CA GLU A 74 -8.98 11.89 12.81
C GLU A 74 -8.46 12.97 13.77
N ALA A 75 -7.18 13.35 13.68
CA ALA A 75 -6.64 14.46 14.46
C ALA A 75 -7.37 15.79 14.17
N LEU A 76 -7.77 15.99 12.91
CA LEU A 76 -8.56 17.13 12.47
C LEU A 76 -10.02 17.05 12.95
N ARG A 77 -10.65 15.86 12.92
CA ARG A 77 -12.00 15.65 13.49
C ARG A 77 -12.04 15.82 15.00
N ALA A 78 -10.99 15.41 15.70
CA ALA A 78 -10.86 15.56 17.15
C ALA A 78 -10.65 17.03 17.56
N ASN A 79 -10.07 17.84 16.67
CA ASN A 79 -9.81 19.26 16.90
C ASN A 79 -10.49 20.12 15.83
N PRO A 80 -11.84 20.14 15.74
CA PRO A 80 -12.53 20.91 14.73
C PRO A 80 -12.30 22.41 14.91
N SER A 81 -11.96 22.87 16.12
CA SER A 81 -11.56 24.25 16.38
C SER A 81 -10.21 24.63 15.77
N ALA A 82 -9.37 23.65 15.40
CA ALA A 82 -8.13 23.86 14.65
C ALA A 82 -8.39 23.95 13.13
N LEU A 83 -9.47 23.32 12.65
CA LEU A 83 -10.05 23.48 11.32
C LEU A 83 -10.93 24.74 11.29
N GLY A 84 -10.30 25.90 11.30
CA GLY A 84 -10.91 27.21 11.21
C GLY A 84 -12.40 27.45 11.35
N THR A 85 -12.75 28.21 12.39
CA THR A 85 -13.90 29.11 12.35
C THR A 85 -13.57 30.27 11.40
N ILE A 86 -14.37 30.45 10.33
CA ILE A 86 -14.33 31.67 9.52
C ILE A 86 -14.66 32.85 10.44
N ASN A 87 -13.67 33.68 10.73
CA ASN A 87 -13.90 35.01 11.30
C ASN A 87 -13.13 36.01 10.45
N SER A 88 -13.77 37.15 10.19
CA SER A 88 -13.47 38.18 9.19
C SER A 88 -12.14 38.94 9.38
N SER A 89 -11.20 38.37 10.11
CA SER A 89 -9.90 38.95 10.44
C SER A 89 -8.91 37.84 10.82
N LEU A 90 -8.23 37.30 9.80
CA LEU A 90 -6.94 36.59 9.84
C LEU A 90 -6.91 35.12 10.30
N ALA A 91 -6.46 34.30 9.34
CA ALA A 91 -5.77 33.01 9.46
C ALA A 91 -6.58 31.79 9.93
N VAL A 92 -7.30 31.22 8.97
CA VAL A 92 -7.34 29.76 8.82
C VAL A 92 -6.88 29.49 7.41
N THR A 93 -5.60 29.18 7.25
CA THR A 93 -5.05 28.84 5.95
C THR A 93 -4.30 27.53 6.06
N PHE A 94 -5.00 26.46 5.72
CA PHE A 94 -4.40 25.30 5.07
C PHE A 94 -4.25 25.59 3.56
N ALA A 95 -3.78 26.79 3.21
CA ALA A 95 -3.49 27.18 1.83
C ALA A 95 -1.96 27.23 1.69
N ALA A 96 -1.44 26.24 0.96
CA ALA A 96 -0.03 25.95 0.71
C ALA A 96 0.77 25.42 1.92
N PRO A 97 1.79 24.56 1.70
CA PRO A 97 2.69 24.14 2.76
C PRO A 97 3.46 25.38 3.26
N GLY A 98 3.28 25.73 4.54
CA GLY A 98 4.28 26.50 5.29
C GLY A 98 4.10 28.02 5.39
N THR A 99 2.92 28.61 5.15
CA THR A 99 2.74 30.07 5.36
C THR A 99 2.56 30.47 6.83
N GLY A 100 2.35 29.51 7.74
CA GLY A 100 2.47 29.71 9.18
C GLY A 100 3.84 29.24 9.69
N GLY A 101 4.52 30.06 10.50
CA GLY A 101 5.77 29.63 11.15
C GLY A 101 5.54 28.45 12.09
N THR A 102 6.56 27.62 12.31
CA THR A 102 6.56 26.60 13.36
C THR A 102 7.01 27.21 14.70
N SER A 103 6.51 26.68 15.81
CA SER A 103 6.96 27.10 17.15
C SER A 103 7.37 25.90 17.99
N THR A 104 8.55 25.97 18.61
CA THR A 104 9.03 24.96 19.55
C THR A 104 8.25 24.98 20.88
N THR A 105 7.52 26.07 21.17
CA THR A 105 6.67 26.16 22.37
C THR A 105 5.49 25.18 22.33
N CYS A 106 5.09 24.72 21.14
CA CYS A 106 4.04 23.71 21.03
C CYS A 106 4.40 22.38 21.72
N TRP A 107 5.68 22.11 21.97
CA TRP A 107 6.20 20.87 22.55
C TRP A 107 6.69 21.00 24.00
N ASN A 108 6.50 22.17 24.62
CA ASN A 108 6.86 22.40 26.02
C ASN A 108 5.60 22.59 26.88
N GLY A 109 5.79 22.68 28.20
CA GLY A 109 4.68 22.86 29.15
C GLY A 109 3.90 24.18 29.01
N THR A 110 4.41 25.15 28.24
CA THR A 110 3.74 26.43 27.97
C THR A 110 2.62 26.31 26.94
N GLY A 111 2.69 25.30 26.07
CA GLY A 111 1.71 25.08 25.00
C GLY A 111 1.84 26.05 23.81
N CYS A 112 0.85 26.01 22.91
CA CYS A 112 0.88 26.76 21.66
C CYS A 112 -0.37 27.61 21.44
N THR A 113 -0.20 28.77 20.80
CA THR A 113 -1.34 29.51 20.25
C THR A 113 -1.86 28.80 18.99
N ARG A 114 -3.14 29.01 18.66
CA ARG A 114 -3.80 28.35 17.53
C ARG A 114 -3.04 28.52 16.21
N ASN A 115 -2.47 29.71 15.98
CA ASN A 115 -1.78 30.04 14.74
C ASN A 115 -0.53 29.16 14.52
N PHE A 116 0.21 28.87 15.60
CA PHE A 116 1.40 28.01 15.53
C PHE A 116 1.07 26.52 15.64
N TYR A 117 -0.05 26.16 16.28
CA TYR A 117 -0.48 24.77 16.45
C TYR A 117 -0.62 24.03 15.11
N VAL A 118 -1.35 24.63 14.16
CA VAL A 118 -1.64 24.00 12.87
C VAL A 118 -0.35 23.81 12.05
N ALA A 119 0.47 24.86 11.93
CA ALA A 119 1.72 24.80 11.19
C ALA A 119 2.73 23.82 11.81
N THR A 120 2.85 23.80 13.14
CA THR A 120 3.76 22.89 13.85
C THR A 120 3.30 21.45 13.78
N THR A 121 1.98 21.20 13.83
CA THR A 121 1.42 19.86 13.67
C THR A 121 1.66 19.34 12.26
N LEU A 122 1.44 20.17 11.23
CA LEU A 122 1.67 19.80 9.83
C LEU A 122 3.15 19.54 9.55
N ASP A 123 4.07 20.32 10.13
CA ASP A 123 5.51 20.09 10.03
C ASP A 123 5.96 18.79 10.71
N ALA A 124 5.48 18.52 11.93
CA ALA A 124 5.77 17.28 12.64
C ALA A 124 5.25 16.06 11.90
N TRP A 125 4.04 16.15 11.34
CA TRP A 125 3.45 15.12 10.50
C TRP A 125 4.25 14.89 9.22
N ASN A 126 4.70 15.95 8.53
CA ASN A 126 5.54 15.81 7.35
C ASN A 126 6.91 15.19 7.66
N LYS A 127 7.50 15.49 8.81
CA LYS A 127 8.72 14.80 9.29
C LYS A 127 8.48 13.31 9.52
N GLN A 128 7.34 12.94 10.08
CA GLN A 128 6.95 11.53 10.24
C GLN A 128 6.75 10.85 8.88
N LEU A 129 6.03 11.49 7.94
CA LEU A 129 5.86 11.00 6.57
C LEU A 129 7.20 10.76 5.87
N ALA A 130 8.13 11.72 5.96
CA ALA A 130 9.46 11.58 5.37
C ALA A 130 10.31 10.46 6.01
N ALA A 131 10.03 10.09 7.27
CA ALA A 131 10.72 9.00 7.94
C ALA A 131 10.19 7.60 7.56
N VAL A 132 8.91 7.49 7.20
CA VAL A 132 8.25 6.19 6.94
C VAL A 132 7.96 5.92 5.46
N LEU A 133 7.89 6.96 4.63
CA LEU A 133 7.64 6.86 3.19
C LEU A 133 8.81 7.44 2.38
N PRO A 134 9.19 6.81 1.25
CA PRO A 134 10.20 7.35 0.36
C PRO A 134 9.76 8.71 -0.21
N SER A 135 10.45 9.80 0.16
CA SER A 135 10.05 11.17 -0.19
C SER A 135 8.60 11.48 0.18
N GLY A 136 8.14 10.96 1.31
CA GLY A 136 6.80 11.18 1.85
C GLY A 136 6.56 12.65 2.17
N THR A 137 5.43 13.17 1.68
CA THR A 137 5.00 14.55 1.91
C THR A 137 3.49 14.61 1.91
N GLY A 138 2.92 15.52 2.67
CA GLY A 138 1.48 15.65 2.80
C GLY A 138 1.04 17.08 3.08
N THR A 139 -0.18 17.37 2.63
CA THR A 139 -0.87 18.60 2.95
C THR A 139 -2.30 18.31 3.37
N VAL A 140 -2.87 19.26 4.08
CA VAL A 140 -4.31 19.38 4.28
C VAL A 140 -4.71 20.64 3.54
N CYS A 141 -5.84 20.65 2.84
CA CYS A 141 -6.43 21.87 2.30
C CYS A 141 -7.92 21.71 1.99
N LEU A 142 -8.60 22.83 1.74
CA LEU A 142 -9.95 22.84 1.19
C LEU A 142 -9.84 22.59 -0.33
N ASP A 143 -10.52 21.56 -0.80
CA ASP A 143 -10.43 21.11 -2.18
C ASP A 143 -11.70 20.41 -2.66
N SER A 144 -12.34 20.92 -3.72
CA SER A 144 -13.48 20.28 -4.38
C SER A 144 -13.07 19.29 -5.48
N SER A 145 -11.81 19.31 -5.93
CA SER A 145 -11.22 18.36 -6.88
C SER A 145 -10.10 17.53 -6.24
N PRO A 146 -10.40 16.67 -5.24
CA PRO A 146 -9.40 16.00 -4.41
C PRO A 146 -8.34 15.18 -5.18
N TYR A 147 -8.64 14.71 -6.39
CA TYR A 147 -7.78 13.81 -7.17
C TYR A 147 -6.77 14.53 -8.08
N ASP A 148 -6.53 15.81 -7.83
CA ASP A 148 -5.57 16.62 -8.56
C ASP A 148 -4.34 16.99 -7.71
N GLY A 149 -3.46 17.75 -8.36
CA GLY A 149 -2.26 18.29 -7.74
C GLY A 149 -1.11 17.29 -7.61
N THR A 150 0.04 17.86 -7.28
CA THR A 150 1.30 17.16 -6.99
C THR A 150 1.90 17.77 -5.71
N PRO A 151 2.92 17.15 -5.11
CA PRO A 151 3.63 17.74 -3.98
C PRO A 151 4.30 19.08 -4.23
N THR A 152 4.55 19.44 -5.49
CA THR A 152 5.07 20.75 -5.86
C THR A 152 3.96 21.77 -6.06
N ASN A 153 2.74 21.33 -6.39
CA ASN A 153 1.55 22.15 -6.47
C ASN A 153 0.30 21.33 -6.11
N TRP A 154 -0.16 21.45 -4.86
CA TRP A 154 -1.26 20.65 -4.33
C TRP A 154 -2.64 20.97 -4.94
N ALA A 155 -2.74 21.97 -5.80
CA ALA A 155 -3.96 22.35 -6.52
C ALA A 155 -5.19 22.63 -5.63
N CYS A 156 -4.96 23.07 -4.39
CA CYS A 156 -6.03 23.40 -3.46
C CYS A 156 -6.88 24.59 -3.97
N ASP A 157 -8.21 24.45 -3.94
CA ASP A 157 -9.16 25.43 -4.47
C ASP A 157 -9.86 26.28 -3.39
N GLY A 158 -9.49 26.13 -2.12
CA GLY A 158 -10.14 26.78 -0.97
C GLY A 158 -10.26 28.30 -1.03
N ALA A 159 -9.38 28.98 -1.78
CA ALA A 159 -9.49 30.43 -2.01
C ALA A 159 -10.68 30.81 -2.90
N THR A 160 -11.04 29.92 -3.83
CA THR A 160 -12.18 30.08 -4.74
C THR A 160 -13.44 29.40 -4.22
N ASN A 161 -13.30 28.36 -3.42
CA ASN A 161 -14.41 27.58 -2.88
C ASN A 161 -14.26 27.38 -1.35
N PRO A 162 -14.66 28.36 -0.53
CA PRO A 162 -14.55 28.25 0.93
C PRO A 162 -15.51 27.23 1.54
N LEU A 163 -16.42 26.66 0.74
CA LEU A 163 -17.34 25.59 1.12
C LEU A 163 -16.85 24.20 0.69
N ALA A 164 -15.67 24.12 0.04
CA ALA A 164 -15.08 22.84 -0.31
C ALA A 164 -14.82 21.99 0.95
N PRO A 165 -14.87 20.65 0.86
CA PRO A 165 -14.51 19.79 1.98
C PRO A 165 -13.02 19.92 2.28
N TYR A 166 -12.63 19.65 3.53
CA TYR A 166 -11.23 19.47 3.86
C TYR A 166 -10.75 18.12 3.30
N VAL A 167 -9.60 18.14 2.63
CA VAL A 167 -8.96 16.98 2.03
C VAL A 167 -7.54 16.86 2.56
N VAL A 168 -7.21 15.67 3.05
CA VAL A 168 -5.85 15.27 3.40
C VAL A 168 -5.23 14.61 2.16
N LYS A 169 -4.16 15.19 1.65
CA LYS A 169 -3.37 14.65 0.52
C LYS A 169 -2.03 14.14 1.04
N VAL A 170 -1.66 12.90 0.72
CA VAL A 170 -0.35 12.32 1.06
C VAL A 170 0.26 11.74 -0.20
N CYS A 171 1.50 12.11 -0.51
CA CYS A 171 2.22 11.60 -1.68
C CYS A 171 3.58 11.03 -1.30
N TRP A 172 4.03 10.05 -2.07
CA TRP A 172 5.32 9.39 -1.91
C TRP A 172 5.86 8.88 -3.24
N ASN A 173 7.14 8.53 -3.28
CA ASN A 173 7.83 8.07 -4.49
C ASN A 173 7.84 6.53 -4.59
N GLU A 174 7.28 6.01 -5.68
CA GLU A 174 7.28 4.60 -6.06
C GLU A 174 7.92 4.33 -7.44
N SER A 175 8.75 5.25 -7.95
CA SER A 175 9.38 5.16 -9.28
C SER A 175 10.16 3.86 -9.54
N ARG A 176 10.56 3.17 -8.47
CA ARG A 176 11.23 1.86 -8.51
C ARG A 176 10.35 0.70 -8.96
N ILE A 177 9.03 0.91 -9.13
CA ILE A 177 8.07 -0.11 -9.56
C ILE A 177 7.40 0.38 -10.86
N ALA A 178 7.69 -0.28 -11.98
CA ALA A 178 7.19 0.14 -13.30
C ALA A 178 5.64 0.04 -13.43
N ALA A 179 5.01 -0.82 -12.63
CA ALA A 179 3.55 -0.97 -12.59
C ALA A 179 2.83 0.18 -11.88
N SER A 180 3.51 0.98 -11.05
CA SER A 180 2.89 2.13 -10.35
C SER A 180 2.75 3.36 -11.23
N SER A 181 3.49 3.46 -12.34
CA SER A 181 3.39 4.58 -13.29
C SER A 181 2.09 4.63 -14.10
N SER A 182 1.29 3.55 -14.10
CA SER A 182 0.06 3.43 -14.89
C SER A 182 -1.24 3.45 -14.08
N VAL A 183 -1.16 3.60 -12.75
CA VAL A 183 -2.34 3.65 -11.88
C VAL A 183 -2.77 5.10 -11.66
N SER A 184 -3.42 5.67 -12.67
CA SER A 184 -4.27 6.86 -12.53
C SER A 184 -5.70 6.38 -12.29
N VAL A 185 -6.03 6.06 -11.04
CA VAL A 185 -7.43 5.80 -10.68
C VAL A 185 -8.09 7.15 -10.47
N THR A 186 -8.78 7.63 -11.50
CA THR A 186 -9.80 8.68 -11.38
C THR A 186 -10.97 8.08 -10.60
N GLY A 187 -10.83 8.00 -9.27
CA GLY A 187 -11.82 7.37 -8.40
C GLY A 187 -13.02 8.28 -8.20
N GLY A 188 -14.20 7.85 -8.63
CA GLY A 188 -15.47 8.48 -8.26
C GLY A 188 -15.73 8.45 -6.75
N ALA A 189 -16.74 9.23 -6.34
CA ALA A 189 -17.12 9.56 -4.97
C ALA A 189 -17.08 8.42 -3.95
N ALA A 190 -16.66 8.78 -2.73
CA ALA A 190 -16.61 8.00 -1.49
C ALA A 190 -15.41 7.04 -1.32
N GLY A 191 -14.28 7.61 -0.88
CA GLY A 191 -13.20 6.88 -0.21
C GLY A 191 -11.95 6.66 -1.06
N GLY A 192 -10.88 7.41 -0.77
CA GLY A 192 -9.50 7.05 -1.13
C GLY A 192 -9.20 6.92 -2.63
N GLY A 193 -8.86 8.02 -3.31
CA GLY A 193 -8.30 7.94 -4.67
C GLY A 193 -6.78 7.90 -4.69
N THR A 194 -6.19 7.56 -5.84
CA THR A 194 -4.74 7.69 -6.07
C THR A 194 -4.41 8.27 -7.44
N SER A 195 -3.57 9.30 -7.48
CA SER A 195 -3.06 9.91 -8.72
C SER A 195 -1.56 9.62 -8.86
N ALA A 196 -1.11 9.31 -10.09
CA ALA A 196 0.28 8.98 -10.40
C ALA A 196 0.85 9.99 -11.41
N THR A 197 1.90 10.72 -11.05
CA THR A 197 2.66 11.59 -11.98
C THR A 197 4.15 11.35 -11.78
N GLY A 198 4.87 10.91 -12.83
CA GLY A 198 6.33 10.80 -12.79
C GLY A 198 6.91 9.82 -11.76
N GLY A 199 6.17 8.74 -11.43
CA GLY A 199 6.58 7.75 -10.42
C GLY A 199 6.22 8.14 -8.98
N MET A 200 5.57 9.28 -8.79
CA MET A 200 5.01 9.70 -7.51
C MET A 200 3.55 9.29 -7.43
N LEU A 201 3.17 8.65 -6.32
CA LEU A 201 1.79 8.27 -6.01
C LEU A 201 1.27 9.17 -4.90
N CYS A 202 -0.01 9.51 -4.99
CA CYS A 202 -0.73 10.26 -3.96
C CYS A 202 -1.94 9.47 -3.48
N THR A 203 -2.36 9.66 -2.24
CA THR A 203 -3.63 9.21 -1.68
C THR A 203 -4.38 10.39 -1.09
N TYR A 204 -5.71 10.33 -1.14
CA TYR A 204 -6.61 11.43 -0.81
C TYR A 204 -7.70 10.97 0.15
N THR A 205 -7.87 11.69 1.26
CA THR A 205 -8.92 11.41 2.25
C THR A 205 -9.71 12.68 2.54
N SER A 206 -11.00 12.68 2.21
CA SER A 206 -11.92 13.77 2.53
C SER A 206 -12.47 13.62 3.97
N LEU A 207 -12.72 14.75 4.62
CA LEU A 207 -13.33 14.85 5.95
C LEU A 207 -14.85 14.98 5.90
#